data_AF-A0A9X6WJK6-F1
#
_entry.id   AF-A0A9X6WJK6-F1
#
_cell.length_a   1.000
_cell.length_b   1.000
_cell.length_c   1.000
_cell.angle_alpha   90.00
_cell.angle_beta   90.00
_cell.angle_gamma   90.00
#
_symmetry.space_group_name_H-M   'P 1'
#
loop_
_entity.id
_entity.type
_entity.pdbx_description
1 polymer ?
#
loop_
_entity_poly.entity_id
_entity_poly.type
_entity_poly.pdbx_seq_one_letter_code
_entity_poly.pdbx_strand_id
1 'polypeptide(L)'
;MLKKVLIGCAGVFGFLLLTAIISFSAIWTHRNEVVALDEGIKSQHVANKSEYDKMWKSFKEMAQVTDMQADDIKKVYTDIITGRYKKDENVLMKMVQENNPQLDTGVYSKLQTQIAASREQFNNSQKNISDKVREYNTAVRKYIIMNTIFRFKELDANDYVVTSERTEKTFETGKDNEINIKGE
;
A
#
# COMPACT_ATOMS: atom_id res chain seq x y z
N MET A 1 -12.78 24.18 -62.33
CA MET A 1 -12.21 24.54 -61.01
C MET A 1 -12.94 23.86 -59.86
N LEU A 2 -14.29 23.86 -59.83
CA LEU A 2 -15.10 23.26 -58.75
C LEU A 2 -14.74 21.80 -58.37
N LYS A 3 -14.54 20.90 -59.36
CA LYS A 3 -14.17 19.50 -59.11
C LYS A 3 -12.81 19.32 -58.41
N LYS A 4 -11.84 20.20 -58.69
CA LYS A 4 -10.51 20.16 -58.05
C LYS A 4 -10.58 20.67 -56.60
N VAL A 5 -11.43 21.66 -56.34
CA VAL A 5 -11.71 22.16 -54.98
C VAL A 5 -12.44 21.09 -54.15
N LEU A 6 -13.44 20.40 -54.72
CA LEU A 6 -14.15 19.30 -54.07
C LEU A 6 -13.24 18.13 -53.69
N ILE A 7 -12.33 17.72 -54.58
CA ILE A 7 -11.34 16.67 -54.31
C ILE A 7 -10.37 17.12 -53.21
N GLY A 8 -9.94 18.39 -53.21
CA GLY A 8 -9.12 18.96 -52.15
C GLY A 8 -9.83 18.95 -50.78
N CYS A 9 -11.10 19.37 -50.73
CA CYS A 9 -11.91 19.34 -49.51
C CYS A 9 -12.15 17.91 -48.99
N ALA A 10 -12.39 16.95 -49.89
CA ALA A 10 -12.54 15.54 -49.52
C ALA A 10 -11.25 14.95 -48.94
N GLY A 11 -10.08 15.32 -49.50
CA GLY A 11 -8.78 14.92 -48.98
C GLY A 11 -8.50 15.47 -47.57
N VAL A 12 -8.78 16.76 -47.34
CA VAL A 12 -8.66 17.39 -46.01
C VAL A 12 -9.61 16.75 -45.01
N PHE A 13 -10.86 16.51 -45.40
CA PHE A 13 -11.84 15.85 -44.53
C PHE A 13 -11.42 14.41 -44.18
N GLY A 14 -10.93 13.64 -45.14
CA GLY A 14 -10.41 12.29 -44.91
C GLY A 14 -9.21 12.29 -43.95
N PHE A 15 -8.30 13.26 -44.08
CA PHE A 15 -7.17 13.42 -43.16
C PHE A 15 -7.62 13.79 -41.74
N LEU A 16 -8.59 14.71 -41.60
CA LEU A 16 -9.17 15.06 -40.30
C LEU A 16 -9.89 13.87 -39.64
N LEU A 17 -10.60 13.06 -40.42
CA LEU A 17 -11.23 11.84 -39.92
C LEU A 17 -10.20 10.82 -39.43
N LEU A 18 -9.14 10.58 -40.20
CA LEU A 18 -8.06 9.66 -39.81
C LEU A 18 -7.36 10.11 -38.53
N THR A 19 -7.01 11.38 -38.43
CA THR A 19 -6.39 11.95 -37.22
C THR A 19 -7.31 11.87 -36.01
N ALA A 20 -8.62 12.08 -36.18
CA ALA A 20 -9.62 11.91 -35.12
C ALA A 20 -9.71 10.44 -34.65
N ILE A 21 -9.72 9.46 -35.56
CA ILE A 21 -9.78 8.04 -35.22
C ILE A 21 -8.53 7.60 -34.46
N ILE A 22 -7.34 8.01 -34.90
CA ILE A 22 -6.06 7.71 -34.24
C ILE A 22 -6.03 8.35 -32.84
N SER A 23 -6.49 9.58 -32.72
CA SER A 23 -6.56 10.27 -31.42
C SER A 23 -7.53 9.57 -30.49
N PHE A 24 -8.71 9.17 -30.97
CA PHE A 24 -9.71 8.46 -30.18
C PHE A 24 -9.20 7.09 -29.69
N SER A 25 -8.51 6.32 -30.53
CA SER A 25 -7.95 5.03 -30.13
C SER A 25 -6.85 5.17 -29.07
N ALA A 26 -6.00 6.19 -29.18
CA ALA A 26 -4.99 6.51 -28.16
C ALA A 26 -5.62 6.88 -26.82
N ILE A 27 -6.68 7.70 -26.84
CA ILE A 27 -7.46 8.10 -25.65
C ILE A 27 -8.05 6.89 -24.94
N TRP A 28 -8.65 5.97 -25.72
CA TRP A 28 -9.28 4.77 -25.16
C TRP A 28 -8.26 3.81 -24.55
N THR A 29 -7.12 3.64 -25.22
CA THR A 29 -6.01 2.81 -24.73
C THR A 29 -5.47 3.35 -23.40
N HIS A 30 -5.23 4.66 -23.33
CA HIS A 30 -4.76 5.33 -22.11
C HIS A 30 -5.75 5.19 -20.96
N ARG A 31 -7.06 5.37 -21.22
CA ARG A 31 -8.09 5.15 -20.20
C ARG A 31 -8.03 3.72 -19.63
N ASN A 32 -7.89 2.73 -20.49
CA ASN A 32 -7.84 1.32 -20.06
C ASN A 32 -6.58 1.03 -19.23
N GLU A 33 -5.44 1.62 -19.58
CA GLU A 33 -4.21 1.53 -18.80
C GLU A 33 -4.38 2.11 -17.39
N VAL A 34 -4.91 3.33 -17.28
CA VAL A 34 -5.13 3.98 -15.97
C VAL A 34 -6.12 3.19 -15.11
N VAL A 35 -7.19 2.65 -15.70
CA VAL A 35 -8.14 1.78 -14.97
C VAL A 35 -7.48 0.48 -14.53
N ALA A 36 -6.64 -0.14 -15.36
CA ALA A 36 -5.92 -1.35 -14.99
C ALA A 36 -4.94 -1.11 -13.84
N LEU A 37 -4.28 0.05 -13.82
CA LEU A 37 -3.41 0.47 -12.72
C LEU A 37 -4.21 0.67 -11.42
N ASP A 38 -5.35 1.35 -11.47
CA ASP A 38 -6.24 1.55 -10.31
C ASP A 38 -6.75 0.22 -9.73
N GLU A 39 -7.21 -0.70 -10.58
CA GLU A 39 -7.61 -2.04 -10.13
C GLU A 39 -6.43 -2.85 -9.59
N GLY A 40 -5.24 -2.65 -10.16
CA GLY A 40 -3.99 -3.21 -9.62
C GLY A 40 -3.68 -2.72 -8.21
N ILE A 41 -3.89 -1.43 -7.92
CA ILE A 41 -3.73 -0.85 -6.57
C ILE A 41 -4.76 -1.43 -5.61
N LYS A 42 -6.04 -1.49 -5.98
CA LYS A 42 -7.10 -2.05 -5.13
C LYS A 42 -6.84 -3.51 -4.80
N SER A 43 -6.47 -4.31 -5.81
CA SER A 43 -6.11 -5.72 -5.64
C SER A 43 -4.91 -5.89 -4.71
N GLN A 44 -3.85 -5.09 -4.90
CA GLN A 44 -2.70 -5.11 -4.01
C GLN A 44 -3.08 -4.70 -2.58
N HIS A 45 -3.97 -3.72 -2.39
CA HIS A 45 -4.41 -3.31 -1.06
C HIS A 45 -5.13 -4.45 -0.34
N VAL A 46 -6.01 -5.18 -1.04
CA VAL A 46 -6.68 -6.37 -0.49
C VAL A 46 -5.66 -7.46 -0.17
N ALA A 47 -4.66 -7.68 -1.03
CA ALA A 47 -3.57 -8.62 -0.76
C ALA A 47 -2.78 -8.23 0.50
N ASN A 48 -2.43 -6.96 0.67
CA ASN A 48 -1.73 -6.45 1.87
C ASN A 48 -2.55 -6.71 3.14
N LYS A 49 -3.88 -6.53 3.10
CA LYS A 49 -4.78 -6.86 4.23
C LYS A 49 -4.78 -8.36 4.53
N SER A 50 -4.81 -9.20 3.50
CA SER A 50 -4.76 -10.66 3.62
C SER A 50 -3.43 -11.13 4.23
N GLU A 51 -2.30 -10.55 3.83
CA GLU A 51 -0.99 -10.87 4.40
C GLU A 51 -0.90 -10.49 5.89
N TYR A 52 -1.43 -9.33 6.25
CA TYR A 52 -1.49 -8.89 7.64
C TYR A 52 -2.38 -9.81 8.51
N ASP A 53 -3.54 -10.21 8.00
CA ASP A 53 -4.42 -11.18 8.66
C ASP A 53 -3.75 -12.55 8.82
N LYS A 54 -3.08 -13.04 7.76
CA LYS A 54 -2.31 -14.29 7.81
C LYS A 54 -1.21 -14.24 8.87
N MET A 55 -0.46 -13.14 8.95
CA MET A 55 0.55 -12.94 9.99
C MET A 55 -0.06 -13.13 11.39
N TRP A 56 -1.22 -12.53 11.66
CA TRP A 56 -1.86 -12.64 12.97
C TRP A 56 -2.44 -14.01 13.27
N LYS A 57 -3.02 -14.68 12.28
CA LYS A 57 -3.50 -16.06 12.45
C LYS A 57 -2.36 -17.01 12.77
N SER A 58 -1.25 -16.92 12.02
CA SER A 58 -0.06 -17.73 12.30
C SER A 58 0.53 -17.42 13.68
N PHE A 59 0.56 -16.15 14.09
CA PHE A 59 0.97 -15.77 15.44
C PHE A 59 0.10 -16.44 16.50
N LYS A 60 -1.23 -16.32 16.38
CA LYS A 60 -2.20 -16.91 17.32
C LYS A 60 -2.03 -18.42 17.42
N GLU A 61 -1.90 -19.10 16.28
CA GLU A 61 -1.73 -20.56 16.21
C GLU A 61 -0.44 -21.02 16.90
N MET A 62 0.68 -20.33 16.67
CA MET A 62 1.96 -20.68 17.29
C MET A 62 2.02 -20.34 18.77
N ALA A 63 1.43 -19.21 19.18
CA ALA A 63 1.36 -18.80 20.59
C ALA A 63 0.35 -19.64 21.39
N GLN A 64 -0.54 -20.37 20.70
CA GLN A 64 -1.62 -21.18 21.29
C GLN A 64 -2.49 -20.38 22.28
N VAL A 65 -2.73 -19.10 21.95
CA VAL A 65 -3.54 -18.19 22.76
C VAL A 65 -4.97 -18.11 22.22
N THR A 66 -5.91 -17.74 23.10
CA THR A 66 -7.30 -17.47 22.72
C THR A 66 -7.41 -16.22 21.83
N ASP A 67 -8.54 -16.04 21.15
CA ASP A 67 -8.81 -14.84 20.33
C ASP A 67 -8.67 -13.54 21.14
N MET A 68 -9.24 -13.52 22.34
CA MET A 68 -9.22 -12.36 23.23
C MET A 68 -7.79 -11.96 23.60
N GLN A 69 -6.95 -12.94 23.93
CA GLN A 69 -5.54 -12.73 24.25
C GLN A 69 -4.74 -12.29 23.02
N ALA A 70 -5.02 -12.85 21.84
CA ALA A 70 -4.39 -12.45 20.59
C ALA A 70 -4.72 -11.00 20.21
N ASP A 71 -5.96 -10.57 20.42
CA ASP A 71 -6.40 -9.20 20.18
C ASP A 71 -5.74 -8.20 21.13
N ASP A 72 -5.61 -8.55 22.42
CA ASP A 72 -4.89 -7.73 23.39
C ASP A 72 -3.40 -7.59 23.02
N ILE A 73 -2.77 -8.70 22.61
CA ILE A 73 -1.38 -8.67 22.12
C ILE A 73 -1.25 -7.83 20.85
N LYS A 74 -2.19 -7.97 19.91
CA LYS A 74 -2.23 -7.19 18.66
C LYS A 74 -2.37 -5.70 18.93
N LYS A 75 -3.18 -5.31 19.92
CA LYS A 75 -3.35 -3.91 20.35
C LYS A 75 -2.06 -3.36 20.91
N VAL A 76 -1.43 -4.06 21.86
CA VAL A 76 -0.14 -3.65 22.44
C VAL A 76 0.94 -3.58 21.37
N TYR A 77 0.97 -4.54 20.44
CA TYR A 77 1.89 -4.51 19.30
C TYR A 77 1.69 -3.30 18.39
N THR A 78 0.43 -2.96 18.10
CA THR A 78 0.08 -1.78 17.30
C THR A 78 0.51 -0.51 18.04
N ASP A 79 0.34 -0.45 19.35
CA ASP A 79 0.79 0.68 20.16
C ASP A 79 2.33 0.82 20.17
N ILE A 80 3.07 -0.30 20.19
CA ILE A 80 4.55 -0.30 20.07
C ILE A 80 4.97 0.22 18.70
N ILE A 81 4.38 -0.30 17.63
CA ILE A 81 4.70 0.12 16.26
C ILE A 81 4.37 1.60 16.06
N THR A 82 3.20 2.04 16.53
CA THR A 82 2.75 3.45 16.44
C THR A 82 3.52 4.39 17.36
N GLY A 83 4.43 3.86 18.18
CA GLY A 83 5.26 4.63 19.10
C GLY A 83 4.51 5.16 20.32
N ARG A 84 3.27 4.73 20.54
CA ARG A 84 2.49 5.01 21.75
C ARG A 84 3.03 4.26 22.97
N TYR A 85 3.63 3.09 22.74
CA TYR A 85 4.25 2.28 23.79
C TYR A 85 5.77 2.45 23.80
N LYS A 86 6.32 2.97 24.90
CA LYS A 86 7.76 3.22 25.11
C LYS A 86 8.51 2.08 25.83
N LYS A 87 7.88 0.93 26.06
CA LYS A 87 8.41 -0.10 26.98
C LYS A 87 8.78 -1.41 26.28
N ASP A 88 10.03 -1.82 26.58
CA ASP A 88 10.59 -3.17 26.58
C ASP A 88 10.41 -3.98 25.28
N GLU A 89 11.50 -4.24 24.55
CA GLU A 89 11.50 -5.08 23.33
C GLU A 89 10.90 -6.47 23.56
N ASN A 90 10.85 -6.91 24.82
CA ASN A 90 10.31 -8.19 25.24
C ASN A 90 8.83 -8.16 25.66
N VAL A 91 8.11 -7.04 25.53
CA VAL A 91 6.73 -6.95 26.07
C VAL A 91 5.78 -7.96 25.44
N LEU A 92 5.90 -8.19 24.12
CA LEU A 92 5.09 -9.20 23.43
C LEU A 92 5.42 -10.60 23.94
N MET A 93 6.71 -10.85 24.19
CA MET A 93 7.19 -12.13 24.70
C MET A 93 6.64 -12.40 26.10
N LYS A 94 6.69 -11.39 26.97
CA LYS A 94 6.12 -11.44 28.31
C LYS A 94 4.61 -11.69 28.27
N MET A 95 3.87 -10.99 27.42
CA MET A 95 2.43 -11.21 27.27
C MET A 95 2.11 -12.62 26.76
N VAL A 96 2.88 -13.18 25.82
CA VAL A 96 2.66 -14.56 25.38
C VAL A 96 2.94 -15.53 26.53
N GLN A 97 4.01 -15.32 27.31
CA GLN A 97 4.35 -16.17 28.44
C GLN A 97 3.34 -16.07 29.60
N GLU A 98 2.78 -14.88 29.84
CA GLU A 98 1.70 -14.66 30.80
C GLU A 98 0.41 -15.36 30.36
N ASN A 99 0.08 -15.30 29.07
CA ASN A 99 -1.12 -15.90 28.51
C ASN A 99 -1.01 -17.42 28.31
N ASN A 100 0.19 -17.94 28.14
CA ASN A 100 0.46 -19.37 28.03
C ASN A 100 1.79 -19.75 28.72
N PRO A 101 1.77 -19.96 30.05
CA PRO A 101 2.97 -20.30 30.82
C PRO A 101 3.60 -21.65 30.45
N GLN A 102 2.82 -22.53 29.81
CA GLN A 102 3.24 -23.88 29.42
C GLN A 102 3.87 -23.92 28.02
N LEU A 103 3.92 -22.79 27.32
CA LEU A 103 4.51 -22.72 26.00
C LEU A 103 6.02 -23.00 26.06
N ASP A 104 6.47 -23.99 25.30
CA ASP A 104 7.87 -24.39 25.28
C ASP A 104 8.77 -23.22 24.83
N THR A 105 9.93 -23.11 25.49
CA THR A 105 10.87 -22.03 25.22
C THR A 105 11.42 -22.03 23.79
N GLY A 106 11.48 -23.19 23.14
CA GLY A 106 11.85 -23.33 21.73
C GLY A 106 10.80 -22.79 20.75
N VAL A 107 9.53 -22.72 21.15
CA VAL A 107 8.44 -22.15 20.33
C VAL A 107 8.55 -20.62 20.27
N TYR A 108 9.06 -19.97 21.32
CA TYR A 108 9.27 -18.53 21.34
C TYR A 108 10.27 -18.03 20.27
N SER A 109 11.38 -18.73 20.10
CA SER A 109 12.38 -18.38 19.07
C SER A 109 11.80 -18.53 17.66
N LYS A 110 10.99 -19.58 17.43
CA LYS A 110 10.26 -19.78 16.17
C LYS A 110 9.22 -18.69 15.93
N LEU A 111 8.49 -18.30 16.96
CA LEU A 111 7.50 -17.22 16.91
C LEU A 111 8.15 -15.89 16.52
N GLN A 112 9.26 -15.52 17.17
CA GLN A 112 10.01 -14.31 16.83
C GLN A 112 10.48 -14.31 15.37
N THR A 113 11.08 -15.42 14.93
CA THR A 113 11.56 -15.58 13.55
C THR A 113 10.42 -15.45 12.54
N GLN A 114 9.28 -16.08 12.80
CA GLN A 114 8.12 -16.03 11.92
C GLN A 114 7.47 -14.65 11.88
N ILE A 115 7.39 -13.94 13.01
CA ILE A 115 6.91 -12.55 13.05
C ILE A 115 7.85 -11.65 12.25
N ALA A 116 9.17 -11.78 12.42
CA ALA A 116 10.15 -10.99 11.69
C ALA A 116 10.03 -11.20 10.18
N ALA A 117 9.94 -12.45 9.73
CA ALA A 117 9.74 -12.79 8.32
C ALA A 117 8.41 -12.24 7.77
N SER A 118 7.33 -12.34 8.55
CA SER A 118 6.01 -11.82 8.14
C SER A 118 6.00 -10.28 8.06
N ARG A 119 6.70 -9.59 8.97
CA ARG A 119 6.89 -8.13 8.92
C ARG A 119 7.66 -7.71 7.68
N GLU A 120 8.72 -8.43 7.35
CA GLU A 120 9.51 -8.16 6.14
C GLU A 120 8.66 -8.36 4.88
N GLN A 121 7.89 -9.44 4.81
CA GLN A 121 6.96 -9.68 3.72
C GLN A 121 5.93 -8.55 3.61
N PHE A 122 5.30 -8.17 4.73
CA PHE A 122 4.34 -7.07 4.76
C PHE A 122 4.99 -5.76 4.29
N ASN A 123 6.19 -5.43 4.77
CA ASN A 123 6.94 -4.25 4.33
C ASN A 123 7.22 -4.25 2.82
N ASN A 124 7.55 -5.40 2.23
CA ASN A 124 7.73 -5.52 0.78
C ASN A 124 6.41 -5.31 0.03
N SER A 125 5.29 -5.79 0.57
CA SER A 125 3.94 -5.54 0.05
C SER A 125 3.55 -4.05 0.11
N GLN A 126 3.94 -3.37 1.20
CA GLN A 126 3.75 -1.93 1.39
C GLN A 126 4.57 -1.11 0.37
N LYS A 127 5.80 -1.53 0.07
CA LYS A 127 6.61 -0.92 -1.00
C LYS A 127 5.97 -1.14 -2.38
N ASN A 128 5.51 -2.35 -2.66
CA ASN A 128 4.88 -2.69 -3.94
C ASN A 128 3.61 -1.86 -4.19
N ILE A 129 2.74 -1.69 -3.18
CA ILE A 129 1.56 -0.82 -3.35
C ILE A 129 1.94 0.66 -3.55
N SER A 130 2.97 1.14 -2.86
CA SER A 130 3.49 2.50 -3.06
C SER A 130 4.03 2.70 -4.48
N ASP A 131 4.75 1.71 -5.02
CA ASP A 131 5.22 1.72 -6.40
C ASP A 131 4.07 1.70 -7.42
N LYS A 132 3.01 0.93 -7.18
CA LYS A 132 1.80 0.94 -8.02
C LYS A 132 1.10 2.30 -8.01
N VAL A 133 1.00 2.95 -6.85
CA VAL A 133 0.47 4.32 -6.73
C VAL A 133 1.35 5.30 -7.50
N ARG A 134 2.68 5.17 -7.42
CA ARG A 134 3.63 5.98 -8.20
C ARG A 134 3.44 5.78 -9.71
N GLU A 135 3.27 4.55 -10.18
CA GLU A 135 3.01 4.23 -11.59
C GLU A 135 1.70 4.85 -12.09
N TYR A 136 0.62 4.68 -11.31
CA TYR A 136 -0.67 5.31 -11.57
C TYR A 136 -0.55 6.83 -11.65
N ASN A 137 0.05 7.47 -10.65
CA ASN A 137 0.24 8.92 -10.63
C ASN A 137 1.10 9.40 -11.80
N THR A 138 2.10 8.61 -12.21
CA THR A 138 2.91 8.91 -13.40
C THR A 138 2.06 8.89 -14.68
N ALA A 139 1.18 7.91 -14.84
CA ALA A 139 0.23 7.87 -15.96
C ALA A 139 -0.78 9.03 -15.91
N VAL A 140 -1.21 9.42 -14.71
CA VAL A 140 -2.09 10.59 -14.50
C VAL A 140 -1.39 11.90 -14.88
N ARG A 141 -0.12 12.07 -14.51
CA ARG A 141 0.67 13.28 -14.82
C ARG A 141 1.09 13.39 -16.27
N LYS A 142 1.41 12.27 -16.94
CA LYS A 142 1.86 12.29 -18.34
C LYS A 142 0.77 12.74 -19.32
N TYR A 143 -0.50 12.47 -19.01
CA TYR A 143 -1.62 12.72 -19.93
C TYR A 143 -2.67 13.67 -19.33
N ILE A 144 -2.23 14.83 -18.83
CA ILE A 144 -3.06 15.81 -18.08
C ILE A 144 -4.39 16.12 -18.77
N ILE A 145 -4.40 16.36 -20.08
CA ILE A 145 -5.61 16.71 -20.84
C ILE A 145 -6.61 15.54 -20.81
N MET A 146 -6.14 14.33 -21.09
CA MET A 146 -7.01 13.13 -21.13
C MET A 146 -7.51 12.76 -19.74
N ASN A 147 -6.66 12.89 -18.73
CA ASN A 147 -7.02 12.59 -17.35
C ASN A 147 -8.00 13.62 -16.78
N THR A 148 -7.95 14.87 -17.23
CA THR A 148 -8.96 15.90 -16.93
C THR A 148 -10.32 15.52 -17.53
N ILE A 149 -10.35 15.01 -18.77
CA ILE A 149 -11.59 14.56 -19.44
C ILE A 149 -12.22 13.39 -18.69
N PHE A 150 -11.41 12.40 -18.27
CA PHE A 150 -11.89 11.22 -17.54
C PHE A 150 -11.96 11.40 -16.02
N ARG A 151 -11.60 12.58 -15.51
CA ARG A 151 -11.58 12.91 -14.07
C ARG A 151 -10.70 11.99 -13.21
N PHE A 152 -9.63 11.45 -13.79
CA PHE A 152 -8.61 10.75 -13.01
C PHE A 152 -7.82 11.77 -12.19
N LYS A 153 -7.62 11.45 -10.90
CA LYS A 153 -6.90 12.29 -9.94
C LYS A 153 -5.75 11.49 -9.36
N GLU A 154 -4.69 12.19 -8.96
CA GLU A 154 -3.60 11.55 -8.24
C GLU A 154 -4.10 10.93 -6.93
N LEU A 155 -3.51 9.81 -6.57
CA LEU A 155 -3.74 9.09 -5.32
C LEU A 155 -2.61 9.41 -4.34
N ASP A 156 -2.92 9.52 -3.05
CA ASP A 156 -1.89 9.57 -2.02
C ASP A 156 -1.50 8.14 -1.65
N ALA A 157 -0.20 7.82 -1.68
CA ALA A 157 0.28 6.51 -1.26
C ALA A 157 -0.03 6.23 0.21
N ASN A 158 -0.10 7.29 1.04
CA ASN A 158 -0.44 7.21 2.47
C ASN A 158 -1.84 6.65 2.74
N ASP A 159 -2.77 6.75 1.78
CA ASP A 159 -4.10 6.15 1.89
C ASP A 159 -4.08 4.62 1.78
N TYR A 160 -2.98 4.05 1.29
CA TYR A 160 -2.84 2.62 1.00
C TYR A 160 -1.73 1.94 1.81
N VAL A 161 -0.85 2.72 2.45
CA VAL A 161 0.20 2.20 3.34
C VAL A 161 -0.15 2.36 4.81
N VAL A 162 0.35 1.44 5.63
CA VAL A 162 0.20 1.46 7.08
C VAL A 162 1.50 1.97 7.68
N THR A 163 1.48 3.22 8.13
CA THR A 163 2.57 3.87 8.87
C THR A 163 2.14 4.16 10.31
N SER A 164 3.11 4.62 11.09
CA SER A 164 3.00 4.84 12.52
C SER A 164 2.76 6.33 12.79
N GLU A 165 1.90 6.70 13.75
CA GLU A 165 1.68 8.12 14.12
C GLU A 165 2.99 8.81 14.54
N ARG A 166 3.88 8.08 15.20
CA ARG A 166 5.22 8.56 15.51
C ARG A 166 6.01 8.87 14.23
N THR A 167 5.99 7.96 13.26
CA THR A 167 6.67 8.13 11.98
C THR A 167 6.15 9.38 11.29
N GLU A 168 4.83 9.54 11.20
CA GLU A 168 4.20 10.73 10.62
C GLU A 168 4.71 12.01 11.29
N LYS A 169 4.69 12.08 12.63
CA LYS A 169 5.19 13.22 13.40
C LYS A 169 6.68 13.47 13.20
N THR A 170 7.50 12.42 13.10
CA THR A 170 8.94 12.55 12.82
C THR A 170 9.17 13.20 11.46
N PHE A 171 8.42 12.78 10.43
CA PHE A 171 8.51 13.36 9.09
C PHE A 171 7.93 14.78 9.02
N GLU A 172 6.83 15.06 9.73
CA GLU A 172 6.25 16.42 9.84
C GLU A 172 7.18 17.41 10.54
N THR A 173 7.79 16.98 11.65
CA THR A 173 8.65 17.84 12.48
C THR A 173 10.09 17.92 11.97
N GLY A 174 10.49 17.00 11.07
CA GLY A 174 11.86 16.86 10.58
C GLY A 174 12.85 16.45 11.67
N LYS A 175 12.37 15.98 12.83
CA LYS A 175 13.18 15.63 14.01
C LYS A 175 12.83 14.24 14.48
N ASP A 176 13.78 13.32 14.40
CA ASP A 176 13.69 12.04 15.09
C ASP A 176 14.30 12.20 16.48
N ASN A 177 13.51 12.73 17.42
CA ASN A 177 13.96 12.85 18.80
C ASN A 177 14.32 11.45 19.33
N GLU A 178 15.52 11.31 19.89
CA GLU A 178 16.12 10.03 20.28
C GLU A 178 15.15 9.10 21.00
N ILE A 179 15.23 7.82 20.66
CA ILE A 179 14.60 6.75 21.41
C ILE A 179 15.30 6.70 22.76
N ASN A 180 14.69 7.27 23.80
CA ASN A 180 15.21 7.09 25.16
C ASN A 180 14.92 5.64 25.59
N ILE A 181 15.92 4.77 25.39
CA ILE A 181 15.87 3.32 25.73
C ILE A 181 15.97 3.09 27.25
N LYS A 182 16.23 4.15 28.03
CA LYS A 182 16.25 4.08 29.49
C LYS A 182 15.02 4.77 30.03
N GLY A 183 14.14 3.98 30.64
CA GLY A 183 13.15 4.53 31.55
C GLY A 183 13.88 5.14 32.73
N GLU A 184 13.86 6.47 32.82
CA GLU A 184 13.87 7.20 34.08
C GLU A 184 12.43 7.61 34.41
#